data_AF-A0A957B7F4-F1
#
_entry.id   AF-A0A957B7F4-F1
#
_cell.length_a   1.000
_cell.length_b   1.000
_cell.length_c   1.000
_cell.angle_alpha   90.00
_cell.angle_beta   90.00
_cell.angle_gamma   90.00
#
_symmetry.space_group_name_H-M   'P 1'
#
loop_
_entity.id
_entity.type
_entity.pdbx_description
1 polymer ?
#
loop_
_entity_poly.entity_id
_entity_poly.type
_entity_poly.pdbx_seq_one_letter_code
_entity_poly.pdbx_strand_id
1 'polypeptide(L)'
;MNRRNPDVLFYGENPQIFLYNGEEVTAAVSYWQAQYTPYGEGQALLIKLDAANAERTDHPQMAIYTDNVPMANYLNQAFNRHFDGWEEDWVTLKIQQARFSLERDSRHYQRVTCFADAFRVQMEWQDIRTHELRTYDDFKEGKM
;
A
#
# COMPACT_ATOMS: atom_id res chain seq x y z
N MET A 1 -37.29 -2.32 -9.26
CA MET A 1 -36.09 -2.89 -9.89
C MET A 1 -34.89 -2.55 -9.02
N ASN A 2 -34.51 -3.44 -8.10
CA ASN A 2 -33.30 -3.26 -7.29
C ASN A 2 -32.10 -3.53 -8.20
N ARG A 3 -31.40 -2.49 -8.64
CA ARG A 3 -30.03 -2.66 -9.13
C ARG A 3 -29.20 -3.03 -7.91
N ARG A 4 -28.89 -4.32 -7.74
CA ARG A 4 -27.76 -4.73 -6.91
C ARG A 4 -26.56 -3.99 -7.50
N ASN A 5 -25.95 -3.08 -6.74
CA ASN A 5 -24.58 -2.71 -7.03
C ASN A 5 -23.78 -4.02 -7.13
N PRO A 6 -22.86 -4.17 -8.09
CA PRO A 6 -21.94 -5.29 -8.04
C PRO A 6 -21.34 -5.34 -6.63
N ASP A 7 -21.19 -6.54 -6.07
CA ASP A 7 -20.54 -6.75 -4.78
C ASP A 7 -19.07 -6.34 -4.93
N VAL A 8 -18.79 -5.03 -4.83
CA VAL A 8 -17.44 -4.47 -4.92
C VAL A 8 -16.68 -4.96 -3.70
N LEU A 9 -15.83 -5.97 -3.92
CA LEU A 9 -14.98 -6.55 -2.88
C LEU A 9 -13.94 -5.53 -2.39
N PHE A 10 -13.35 -4.78 -3.32
CA PHE A 10 -12.36 -3.74 -3.05
C PHE A 10 -12.22 -2.80 -4.25
N TYR A 11 -12.10 -1.49 -3.99
CA TYR A 11 -11.69 -0.50 -4.99
C TYR A 11 -10.73 0.52 -4.37
N GLY A 12 -9.59 0.72 -5.01
CA GLY A 12 -8.56 1.64 -4.57
C GLY A 12 -7.36 1.67 -5.51
N GLU A 13 -6.40 2.55 -5.19
CA GLU A 13 -5.11 2.63 -5.85
C GLU A 13 -4.05 1.92 -5.00
N ASN A 14 -3.16 1.14 -5.63
CA ASN A 14 -1.98 0.55 -4.99
C ASN A 14 -0.69 0.90 -5.74
N PRO A 15 -0.22 2.16 -5.71
CA PRO A 15 1.10 2.45 -6.26
C PRO A 15 2.19 1.88 -5.34
N GLN A 16 2.96 0.95 -5.90
CA GLN A 16 4.16 0.41 -5.27
C GLN A 16 5.39 1.26 -5.65
N ILE A 17 6.37 1.33 -4.74
CA ILE A 17 7.71 1.86 -5.04
C ILE A 17 8.74 0.85 -4.55
N PHE A 18 9.73 0.58 -5.40
CA PHE A 18 10.89 -0.23 -5.06
C PHE A 18 12.15 0.64 -5.22
N LEU A 19 13.03 0.62 -4.22
CA LEU A 19 14.36 1.23 -4.28
C LEU A 19 15.40 0.14 -4.49
N TYR A 20 16.23 0.31 -5.52
CA TYR A 20 17.25 -0.66 -5.91
C TYR A 20 18.66 -0.14 -5.59
N ASN A 21 19.53 -1.04 -5.14
CA ASN A 21 20.98 -0.86 -5.14
C ASN A 21 21.59 -1.91 -6.08
N GLY A 22 21.93 -1.50 -7.30
CA GLY A 22 22.21 -2.45 -8.38
C GLY A 22 20.93 -3.22 -8.75
N GLU A 23 20.97 -4.55 -8.63
CA GLU A 23 19.83 -5.43 -8.92
C GLU A 23 19.01 -5.78 -7.66
N GLU A 24 19.50 -5.43 -6.47
CA GLU A 24 18.87 -5.79 -5.21
C GLU A 24 17.86 -4.73 -4.76
N VAL A 25 16.66 -5.18 -4.37
CA VAL A 25 15.67 -4.33 -3.71
C VAL A 25 16.10 -4.08 -2.27
N THR A 26 16.33 -2.81 -1.93
CA THR A 26 16.77 -2.36 -0.61
C THR A 26 15.65 -1.73 0.22
N ALA A 27 14.59 -1.27 -0.45
CA ALA A 27 13.33 -0.89 0.17
C ALA A 27 12.17 -1.13 -0.79
N ALA A 28 11.03 -1.55 -0.26
CA ALA A 28 9.77 -1.67 -0.99
C ALA A 28 8.64 -1.05 -0.17
N VAL A 29 7.74 -0.36 -0.84
CA VAL A 29 6.51 0.16 -0.23
C VAL A 29 5.29 -0.18 -1.07
N SER A 30 4.19 -0.52 -0.40
CA SER A 30 2.87 -0.81 -0.96
C SER A 30 1.91 0.16 -0.30
N TYR A 31 1.58 1.24 -1.02
CA TYR A 31 0.69 2.29 -0.53
C TYR A 31 -0.70 2.07 -1.12
N TRP A 32 -1.70 1.96 -0.25
CA TRP A 32 -3.10 1.78 -0.62
C TRP A 32 -3.88 3.03 -0.31
N GLN A 33 -4.64 3.53 -1.29
CA GLN A 33 -5.73 4.47 -1.08
C GLN A 33 -7.04 3.78 -1.45
N ALA A 34 -7.73 3.22 -0.45
CA ALA A 34 -8.95 2.46 -0.66
C ALA A 34 -10.18 3.37 -0.50
N GLN A 35 -11.04 3.39 -1.52
CA GLN A 35 -12.28 4.18 -1.51
C GLN A 35 -13.50 3.31 -1.20
N TYR A 36 -13.45 2.02 -1.54
CA TYR A 36 -14.54 1.08 -1.23
C TYR A 36 -13.97 -0.23 -0.69
N THR A 37 -14.22 -0.49 0.60
CA THR A 37 -13.96 -1.78 1.26
C THR A 37 -15.11 -2.10 2.22
N PRO A 38 -15.27 -3.37 2.67
CA PRO A 38 -16.22 -3.72 3.73
C PRO A 38 -16.00 -2.98 5.05
N TYR A 39 -14.82 -2.37 5.24
CA TYR A 39 -14.40 -1.68 6.46
C TYR A 39 -14.29 -0.16 6.28
N GLY A 40 -14.88 0.37 5.20
CA GLY A 40 -14.87 1.79 4.87
C GLY A 40 -13.64 2.23 4.10
N GLU A 41 -13.49 3.55 4.02
CA GLU A 41 -12.43 4.25 3.30
C GLU A 41 -11.16 4.35 4.17
N GLY A 42 -9.99 4.45 3.55
CA GLY A 42 -8.76 4.70 4.28
C GLY A 42 -7.51 4.55 3.44
N GLN A 43 -6.39 4.80 4.10
CA GLN A 43 -5.05 4.71 3.55
C GLN A 43 -4.20 3.75 4.38
N ALA A 44 -3.44 2.90 3.71
CA ALA A 44 -2.48 2.02 4.35
C ALA A 44 -1.13 2.09 3.63
N LEU A 45 -0.05 2.00 4.39
CA LEU A 45 1.31 1.96 3.88
C LEU A 45 2.03 0.78 4.52
N LEU A 46 2.41 -0.18 3.69
CA LEU A 46 3.27 -1.28 4.08
C LEU A 46 4.68 -0.97 3.59
N ILE A 47 5.67 -1.15 4.46
CA ILE A 47 7.08 -0.87 4.17
C ILE A 47 7.89 -2.10 4.48
N LYS A 48 8.80 -2.46 3.57
CA LYS A 48 9.85 -3.45 3.74
C LYS A 48 11.20 -2.80 3.48
N LEU A 49 12.16 -2.97 4.39
CA LEU A 49 13.53 -2.50 4.27
C LEU A 49 14.48 -3.69 4.38
N ASP A 50 15.61 -3.62 3.68
CA ASP A 50 16.76 -4.46 4.01
C ASP A 50 17.30 -4.15 5.43
N ALA A 51 18.14 -5.03 5.96
CA ALA A 51 18.68 -4.87 7.32
C ALA A 51 19.48 -3.56 7.47
N ALA A 52 20.27 -3.21 6.45
CA ALA A 52 21.12 -2.03 6.47
C ALA A 52 20.33 -0.72 6.53
N ASN A 53 19.25 -0.60 5.75
CA ASN A 53 18.39 0.58 5.76
C ASN A 53 17.53 0.65 7.02
N ALA A 54 17.07 -0.49 7.53
CA ALA A 54 16.35 -0.54 8.80
C ALA A 54 17.23 0.01 9.94
N GLU A 55 18.47 -0.48 10.05
CA GLU A 55 19.44 0.00 11.05
C GLU A 55 19.78 1.49 10.83
N ARG A 56 20.07 1.90 9.59
CA ARG A 56 20.44 3.27 9.27
C ARG A 56 19.34 4.30 9.56
N THR A 57 18.08 3.90 9.42
CA THR A 57 16.94 4.80 9.61
C THR A 57 16.26 4.66 10.98
N ASP A 58 16.76 3.76 11.83
CA ASP A 58 16.11 3.36 13.09
C ASP A 58 14.64 2.98 12.90
N HIS A 59 14.32 2.42 11.73
CA HIS A 59 12.99 1.99 11.35
C HIS A 59 12.94 0.45 11.38
N PRO A 60 11.84 -0.18 11.83
CA PRO A 60 11.72 -1.63 11.74
C PRO A 60 11.84 -2.12 10.28
N GLN A 61 12.40 -3.30 10.07
CA GLN A 61 12.52 -3.86 8.71
C GLN A 61 11.17 -4.00 8.00
N MET A 62 10.10 -4.22 8.75
CA MET A 62 8.74 -4.24 8.24
C MET A 62 7.82 -3.41 9.11
N ALA A 63 6.93 -2.63 8.49
CA ALA A 63 5.91 -1.86 9.20
C ALA A 63 4.63 -1.72 8.38
N ILE A 64 3.51 -1.59 9.08
CA ILE A 64 2.20 -1.24 8.52
C ILE A 64 1.71 0.04 9.21
N TYR A 65 1.46 1.08 8.43
CA TYR A 65 0.89 2.35 8.88
C TYR A 65 -0.48 2.55 8.25
N THR A 66 -1.47 3.03 9.01
CA THR A 66 -2.83 3.23 8.47
C THR A 66 -3.60 4.28 9.26
N ASP A 67 -4.56 4.94 8.60
CA ASP A 67 -5.59 5.75 9.28
C ASP A 67 -6.87 4.94 9.59
N ASN A 68 -6.98 3.72 9.03
CA ASN A 68 -8.09 2.79 9.23
C ASN A 68 -7.55 1.36 9.47
N VAL A 69 -7.49 0.97 10.75
CA VAL A 69 -6.94 -0.35 11.18
C VAL A 69 -7.76 -1.54 10.68
N PRO A 70 -9.10 -1.56 10.80
CA PRO A 70 -9.90 -2.64 10.21
C PRO A 70 -9.67 -2.83 8.70
N MET A 71 -9.58 -1.74 7.94
CA MET A 71 -9.29 -1.79 6.51
C MET A 71 -7.88 -2.33 6.22
N ALA A 72 -6.86 -1.88 6.95
CA ALA A 72 -5.50 -2.36 6.77
C ALA A 72 -5.36 -3.86 7.08
N ASN A 73 -6.04 -4.35 8.13
CA ASN A 73 -6.09 -5.79 8.41
C ASN A 73 -6.70 -6.57 7.23
N TYR A 74 -7.81 -6.08 6.68
CA TYR A 74 -8.45 -6.70 5.53
C TYR A 74 -7.56 -6.71 4.29
N LEU A 75 -6.96 -5.57 3.94
CA LEU A 75 -5.99 -5.44 2.85
C LEU A 75 -4.84 -6.44 2.98
N ASN A 76 -4.31 -6.56 4.19
CA ASN A 76 -3.17 -7.40 4.47
C ASN A 76 -3.51 -8.90 4.34
N GLN A 77 -4.67 -9.30 4.86
CA GLN A 77 -5.13 -10.69 4.82
C GLN A 77 -5.58 -11.12 3.41
N ALA A 78 -6.20 -10.22 2.65
CA ALA A 78 -6.90 -10.56 1.42
C ALA A 78 -6.18 -10.14 0.13
N PHE A 79 -5.28 -9.16 0.15
CA PHE A 79 -4.74 -8.56 -1.08
C PHE A 79 -3.21 -8.50 -1.12
N ASN A 80 -2.55 -7.98 -0.09
CA ASN A 80 -1.13 -7.63 -0.21
C ASN A 80 -0.22 -8.83 -0.52
N ARG A 81 -0.52 -10.00 0.06
CA ARG A 81 0.17 -11.28 -0.18
C ARG A 81 0.13 -11.80 -1.63
N HIS A 82 -0.71 -11.20 -2.49
CA HIS A 82 -0.85 -11.61 -3.89
C HIS A 82 0.04 -10.81 -4.84
N PHE A 83 0.79 -9.82 -4.33
CA PHE A 83 1.75 -9.06 -5.13
C PHE A 83 3.15 -9.62 -4.96
N ASP A 84 3.90 -9.68 -6.06
CA ASP A 84 5.29 -10.15 -6.07
C ASP A 84 6.14 -9.37 -5.07
N GLY A 85 6.87 -10.10 -4.21
CA GLY A 85 7.74 -9.53 -3.16
C GLY A 85 7.03 -9.18 -1.84
N TRP A 86 5.72 -9.46 -1.74
CA TRP A 86 4.88 -9.19 -0.57
C TRP A 86 4.25 -10.45 0.03
N GLU A 87 4.71 -11.64 -0.34
CA GLU A 87 4.13 -12.94 0.03
C GLU A 87 4.37 -13.33 1.51
N GLU A 88 5.20 -12.58 2.23
CA GLU A 88 5.51 -12.80 3.64
C GLU A 88 4.28 -12.65 4.55
N ASP A 89 4.33 -13.25 5.74
CA ASP A 89 3.23 -13.17 6.70
C ASP A 89 3.27 -11.85 7.48
N TRP A 90 2.64 -10.84 6.91
CA TRP A 90 2.42 -9.54 7.52
C TRP A 90 1.36 -9.55 8.64
N VAL A 91 0.63 -10.66 8.87
CA VAL A 91 -0.53 -10.71 9.81
C VAL A 91 -0.08 -10.56 11.26
N THR A 92 1.16 -10.95 11.56
CA THR A 92 1.73 -10.86 12.91
C THR A 92 2.26 -9.47 13.24
N LEU A 93 2.40 -8.58 12.25
CA LEU A 93 2.94 -7.23 12.47
C LEU A 93 1.91 -6.35 13.15
N LYS A 94 2.37 -5.59 14.15
CA LYS A 94 1.56 -4.57 14.79
C LYS A 94 1.26 -3.44 13.80
N ILE A 95 -0.02 -3.26 13.48
CA ILE A 95 -0.48 -2.11 12.69
C ILE A 95 -0.36 -0.84 13.53
N GLN A 96 0.26 0.18 12.95
CA GLN A 96 0.49 1.47 13.58
C GLN A 96 -0.50 2.50 13.02
N GLN A 97 -1.14 3.25 13.92
CA GLN A 97 -1.99 4.37 13.52
C GLN A 97 -1.14 5.50 12.94
N ALA A 98 -1.60 6.07 11.84
CA ALA A 98 -0.92 7.13 11.11
C ALA A 98 -1.93 8.10 10.48
N ARG A 99 -1.43 9.24 10.02
CA ARG A 99 -2.18 10.19 9.20
C ARG A 99 -1.48 10.35 7.86
N PHE A 100 -2.25 10.65 6.83
CA PHE A 100 -1.72 10.83 5.49
C PHE A 100 -2.06 12.20 4.93
N SER A 101 -1.12 12.78 4.19
CA SER A 101 -1.37 13.92 3.32
C SER A 101 -1.01 13.56 1.89
N LEU A 102 -1.89 13.88 0.95
CA LEU A 102 -1.70 13.66 -0.47
C LEU A 102 -1.62 15.00 -1.19
N GLU A 103 -0.54 15.20 -1.93
CA GLU A 103 -0.29 16.34 -2.81
C GLU A 103 -0.14 15.81 -4.24
N ARG A 104 -0.87 16.40 -5.19
CA ARG A 104 -0.87 15.99 -6.59
C ARG A 104 -0.77 17.21 -7.50
N ASP A 105 0.19 17.18 -8.40
CA ASP A 105 0.21 18.02 -9.58
C ASP A 105 0.00 17.12 -10.80
N SER A 106 -1.15 17.31 -11.45
CA SER A 106 -1.84 16.41 -12.41
C SER A 106 -1.00 15.70 -13.47
N ARG A 107 0.24 16.12 -13.73
CA ARG A 107 1.19 15.44 -14.65
C ARG A 107 2.64 15.43 -14.18
N HIS A 108 2.97 16.13 -13.11
CA HIS A 108 4.36 16.33 -12.69
C HIS A 108 4.73 15.41 -11.54
N TYR A 109 3.91 15.37 -10.49
CA TYR A 109 4.19 14.52 -9.36
C TYR A 109 2.95 14.18 -8.54
N GLN A 110 3.07 13.08 -7.81
CA GLN A 110 2.23 12.72 -6.68
C GLN A 110 3.15 12.55 -5.48
N ARG A 111 2.79 13.16 -4.36
CA ARG A 111 3.51 13.01 -3.09
C ARG A 111 2.54 12.58 -2.02
N VAL A 112 2.88 11.51 -1.32
CA VAL A 112 2.16 11.04 -0.15
C VAL A 112 3.10 11.14 1.04
N THR A 113 2.64 11.78 2.11
CA THR A 113 3.37 11.78 3.39
C THR A 113 2.55 11.05 4.43
N CYS A 114 3.11 9.97 4.98
CA CYS A 114 2.63 9.26 6.15
C CYS A 114 3.28 9.86 7.41
N PHE A 115 2.45 10.21 8.39
CA PHE A 115 2.85 10.70 9.70
C PHE A 115 2.44 9.66 10.75
N ALA A 116 3.42 8.94 11.28
CA ALA A 116 3.30 8.07 12.43
C ALA A 116 4.03 8.70 13.63
N ASP A 117 3.85 8.15 14.83
CA ASP A 117 4.37 8.74 16.08
C ASP A 117 5.89 9.02 16.01
N ALA A 118 6.68 8.00 15.65
CA ALA A 118 8.14 8.10 15.56
C ALA A 118 8.66 8.39 14.13
N PHE A 119 7.81 8.30 13.11
CA PHE A 119 8.27 8.27 11.72
C PHE A 119 7.45 9.17 10.80
N ARG A 120 8.16 9.84 9.89
CA ARG A 120 7.58 10.50 8.73
C ARG A 120 8.11 9.84 7.47
N VAL A 121 7.23 9.20 6.72
CA VAL A 121 7.59 8.54 5.46
C VAL A 121 7.00 9.33 4.32
N GLN A 122 7.86 9.82 3.42
CA GLN A 122 7.44 10.52 2.21
C GLN A 122 7.70 9.65 0.99
N MET A 123 6.67 9.45 0.20
CA MET A 123 6.72 8.77 -1.09
C MET A 123 6.44 9.79 -2.18
N GLU A 124 7.25 9.80 -3.23
CA GLU A 124 7.09 10.72 -4.34
C GLU A 124 7.22 9.97 -5.67
N TRP A 125 6.20 10.12 -6.50
CA TRP A 125 6.19 9.66 -7.88
C TRP A 125 6.32 10.89 -8.77
N GLN A 126 7.27 10.87 -9.70
CA GLN A 126 7.47 11.93 -10.69
C GLN A 126 7.14 11.42 -12.10
N ASP A 127 6.95 12.35 -13.04
CA ASP A 127 6.70 12.05 -14.45
C ASP A 127 5.56 11.05 -14.67
N ILE A 128 4.47 11.24 -13.92
CA ILE A 128 3.32 10.33 -13.90
C ILE A 128 2.68 10.31 -15.27
N ARG A 129 2.83 9.18 -15.96
CA ARG A 129 2.12 8.90 -17.21
C ARG A 129 0.72 8.40 -16.86
N THR A 130 -0.30 9.22 -17.12
CA THR A 130 -1.70 8.83 -16.88
C THR A 130 -2.16 7.73 -17.83
N HIS A 131 -2.57 6.59 -17.24
CA HIS A 131 -3.31 5.41 -17.72
C HIS A 131 -3.00 4.80 -19.11
N GLU A 132 -2.40 3.61 -19.10
CA GLU A 132 -2.98 2.48 -19.83
C GLU A 132 -3.95 1.76 -18.88
N LEU A 133 -5.21 1.59 -19.27
CA LEU A 133 -6.11 0.66 -18.58
C LEU A 133 -5.57 -0.75 -18.80
N ARG A 134 -5.07 -1.39 -17.75
CA ARG A 134 -4.72 -2.82 -17.77
C ARG A 134 -5.81 -3.60 -17.05
N THR A 135 -6.58 -4.34 -17.83
CA THR A 135 -7.56 -5.29 -17.30
C THR A 135 -6.82 -6.59 -16.99
N TYR A 136 -6.95 -7.09 -15.77
CA TYR A 136 -6.49 -8.41 -15.38
C TYR A 136 -7.70 -9.33 -15.31
N ASP A 137 -7.86 -10.22 -16.29
CA ASP A 137 -9.00 -11.15 -16.36
C ASP A 137 -8.87 -12.32 -15.36
N ASP A 138 -7.70 -12.47 -14.74
CA ASP A 138 -7.32 -13.64 -13.96
C ASP A 138 -7.10 -13.36 -12.47
N PHE A 139 -7.85 -12.44 -11.85
CA PHE A 139 -7.94 -12.44 -10.39
C PHE A 139 -8.73 -13.68 -9.95
N LYS A 140 -8.06 -14.83 -9.94
CA LYS A 140 -8.65 -16.07 -9.46
C LYS A 140 -8.88 -15.92 -7.97
N GLU A 141 -10.13 -15.75 -7.58
CA GLU A 141 -10.61 -16.04 -6.23
C GLU A 141 -10.27 -17.52 -5.91
N GLY A 142 -9.07 -17.73 -5.41
CA GLY A 142 -8.56 -19.04 -5.06
C GLY A 142 -9.15 -19.50 -3.73
N LYS A 143 -10.34 -20.09 -3.81
CA LYS A 143 -11.00 -21.04 -2.88
C LYS A 143 -10.98 -20.72 -1.37
N MET A 144 -12.19 -20.51 -0.83
CA MET A 144 -12.52 -20.72 0.59
C MET A 144 -11.99 -22.04 1.13
#